data_AF-A0A0R3PNM6-F1
#
_entry.id   AF-A0A0R3PNM6-F1
#
_cell.length_a   1.000
_cell.length_b   1.000
_cell.length_c   1.000
_cell.angle_alpha   90.00
_cell.angle_beta   90.00
_cell.angle_gamma   90.00
#
_symmetry.space_group_name_H-M   'P 1'
#
loop_
_entity.id
_entity.type
_entity.pdbx_description
1 polymer ?
#
loop_
_entity_poly.entity_id
_entity_poly.type
_entity_poly.pdbx_seq_one_letter_code
_entity_poly.pdbx_strand_id
1 'polypeptide(L)'
;MPPENILKSVEYEEPPKGIEAERLTDVMRRLHSLTAAEMRTLLKQVHQSGQGTKKQLRARLRRYYRKEFSLYRMFHEGESMPRFGNKTARHFDFLVAIDFECTCVEVIYDYPHEIIEFPSVLIDVHQMKIVDTFRSFVRPEKNPILDPFCIELTGISQSTVDSAPVFKDVYRLFREWMATHNLGDSGCRFAFVTDGPHDLWKFFQFQCILSNFEVIPHDCRFFINIKRIFEQRVMKLVKGNGQSGIQNMLSHYGLSFKGRKHCGLDDAINIARLCIKMMEDKIELRDRRLDELARSDRGETSDYHIWHRKLPLKLRHVTRDEFLSEEYLDCDSCDDLDE
;
A
#
# COMPACT_ATOMS: atom_id res chain seq x y z
N MET A 1 57.77 13.30 -43.64
CA MET A 1 56.75 13.60 -42.61
C MET A 1 56.71 12.44 -41.65
N PRO A 2 56.88 12.64 -40.34
CA PRO A 2 56.83 11.54 -39.38
C PRO A 2 55.37 11.10 -39.16
N PRO A 3 55.10 9.80 -38.96
CA PRO A 3 53.77 9.30 -38.65
C PRO A 3 53.46 9.54 -37.17
N GLU A 4 53.19 10.78 -36.79
CA GLU A 4 52.72 11.11 -35.45
C GLU A 4 51.20 11.30 -35.47
N ASN A 5 50.47 10.18 -35.30
CA ASN A 5 49.12 10.16 -34.72
C ASN A 5 48.63 8.73 -34.49
N ILE A 6 49.43 7.90 -33.81
CA ILE A 6 48.90 6.67 -33.21
C ILE A 6 48.59 7.01 -31.74
N LEU A 7 47.32 7.28 -31.45
CA LEU A 7 46.83 7.41 -30.08
C LEU A 7 47.13 6.10 -29.34
N LYS A 8 47.85 6.18 -28.23
CA LYS A 8 48.09 5.02 -27.36
C LYS A 8 46.74 4.46 -26.92
N SER A 9 46.48 3.19 -27.21
CA SER A 9 45.37 2.46 -26.61
C SER A 9 45.63 2.37 -25.10
N VAL A 10 44.84 3.10 -24.31
CA VAL A 10 44.76 2.90 -22.88
C VAL A 10 43.79 1.73 -22.67
N GLU A 11 44.23 0.66 -22.00
CA GLU A 11 43.31 -0.39 -21.58
C GLU A 11 42.25 0.23 -20.67
N TYR A 12 40.99 0.05 -21.06
CA TYR A 12 39.86 0.49 -20.27
C TYR A 12 39.69 -0.45 -19.07
N GLU A 13 40.10 0.01 -17.89
CA GLU A 13 39.67 -0.61 -16.64
C GLU A 13 38.24 -0.16 -16.33
N GLU A 14 37.31 -1.12 -16.21
CA GLU A 14 35.96 -0.82 -15.75
C GLU A 14 36.05 -0.14 -14.36
N PRO A 15 35.43 1.03 -14.16
CA PRO A 15 35.44 1.68 -12.85
C PRO A 15 34.81 0.73 -11.81
N PRO A 16 35.30 0.70 -10.56
CA PRO A 16 34.70 -0.14 -9.53
C PRO A 16 33.22 0.21 -9.36
N LYS A 17 32.34 -0.71 -9.77
CA LYS A 17 30.88 -0.52 -9.83
C LYS A 17 30.26 -0.81 -8.45
N GLY A 18 29.90 0.24 -7.72
CA GLY A 18 28.96 0.17 -6.59
C GLY A 18 29.56 -0.19 -5.23
N ILE A 19 28.74 -0.06 -4.18
CA ILE A 19 29.08 -0.49 -2.81
C ILE A 19 29.24 -2.02 -2.80
N GLU A 20 30.23 -2.54 -2.05
CA GLU A 20 30.36 -3.97 -1.77
C GLU A 20 29.06 -4.57 -1.21
N ALA A 21 28.65 -5.71 -1.80
CA ALA A 21 27.43 -6.45 -1.48
C ALA A 21 27.20 -6.71 0.01
N GLU A 22 28.24 -7.19 0.70
CA GLU A 22 28.19 -7.51 2.13
C GLU A 22 27.89 -6.27 2.97
N ARG A 23 28.55 -5.17 2.63
CA ARG A 23 28.38 -3.89 3.31
C ARG A 23 27.01 -3.29 3.07
N LEU A 24 26.52 -3.37 1.83
CA LEU A 24 25.18 -2.94 1.47
C LEU A 24 24.12 -3.72 2.25
N THR A 25 24.29 -5.04 2.37
CA THR A 25 23.41 -5.93 3.14
C THR A 25 23.50 -5.68 4.65
N ASP A 26 24.70 -5.48 5.21
CA ASP A 26 24.90 -5.16 6.63
C ASP A 26 24.23 -3.84 7.02
N VAL A 27 24.45 -2.80 6.21
CA VAL A 27 23.85 -1.47 6.43
C VAL A 27 22.33 -1.55 6.37
N MET A 28 21.77 -2.31 5.41
CA MET A 28 20.32 -2.52 5.31
C MET A 28 19.75 -3.26 6.51
N ARG A 29 20.43 -4.33 6.98
CA ARG A 29 20.00 -5.13 8.14
C ARG A 29 19.97 -4.31 9.43
N ARG A 30 20.95 -3.42 9.61
CA ARG A 30 21.15 -2.65 10.85
C ARG A 30 20.67 -1.21 10.75
N LEU A 31 20.01 -0.82 9.68
CA LEU A 31 19.63 0.56 9.36
C LEU A 31 18.83 1.24 10.48
N HIS A 32 18.07 0.46 11.24
CA HIS A 32 17.29 0.93 12.38
C HIS A 32 18.13 1.08 13.67
N SER A 33 19.19 0.31 13.83
CA SER A 33 20.06 0.30 15.02
C SER A 33 21.30 1.18 14.89
N LEU A 34 21.54 1.82 13.74
CA LEU A 34 22.72 2.67 13.53
C LEU A 34 22.72 3.90 14.47
N THR A 35 23.88 4.19 15.04
CA THR A 35 24.13 5.42 15.79
C THR A 35 24.37 6.60 14.83
N ALA A 36 24.19 7.84 15.34
CA ALA A 36 24.46 9.03 14.53
C ALA A 36 25.93 9.11 14.06
N ALA A 37 26.88 8.59 14.84
CA ALA A 37 28.29 8.55 14.47
C ALA A 37 28.55 7.58 13.32
N GLU A 38 27.99 6.36 13.40
CA GLU A 38 28.06 5.37 12.31
C GLU A 38 27.41 5.91 11.03
N MET A 39 26.26 6.57 11.15
CA MET A 39 25.58 7.18 10.00
C MET A 39 26.45 8.23 9.30
N ARG A 40 27.15 9.09 10.05
CA ARG A 40 28.06 10.08 9.46
C ARG A 40 29.22 9.42 8.73
N THR A 41 29.79 8.36 9.31
CA THR A 41 30.89 7.61 8.70
C THR A 41 30.46 6.99 7.37
N LEU A 42 29.31 6.31 7.36
CA LEU A 42 28.73 5.71 6.16
C LEU A 42 28.39 6.75 5.09
N LEU A 43 27.76 7.87 5.46
CA LEU A 43 27.47 8.97 4.53
C LEU A 43 28.74 9.56 3.90
N LYS A 44 29.79 9.75 4.71
CA LYS A 44 31.08 10.27 4.21
C LYS A 44 31.71 9.33 3.19
N GLN A 45 31.60 8.01 3.40
CA GLN A 45 32.15 6.99 2.50
C GLN A 45 31.44 6.95 1.14
N VAL A 46 30.18 7.40 1.08
CA VAL A 46 29.39 7.49 -0.16
C VAL A 46 29.30 8.92 -0.70
N HIS A 47 30.20 9.80 -0.24
CA HIS A 47 30.28 11.20 -0.63
C HIS A 47 28.98 12.00 -0.42
N GLN A 48 28.20 11.65 0.60
CA GLN A 48 27.01 12.37 1.05
C GLN A 48 27.32 13.23 2.28
N SER A 49 26.55 14.31 2.46
CA SER A 49 26.69 15.18 3.64
C SER A 49 26.50 14.38 4.94
N GLY A 50 27.36 14.60 5.93
CA GLY A 50 27.24 14.07 7.30
C GLY A 50 26.65 15.07 8.29
N GLN A 51 26.07 16.18 7.82
CA GLN A 51 25.47 17.20 8.69
C GLN A 51 23.98 16.94 8.94
N GLY A 52 23.51 17.38 10.11
CA GLY A 52 22.10 17.30 10.51
C GLY A 52 21.84 16.45 11.75
N THR A 53 20.56 16.38 12.12
CA THR A 53 20.06 15.54 13.22
C THR A 53 20.17 14.05 12.88
N LYS A 54 20.10 13.16 13.87
CA LYS A 54 20.12 11.70 13.65
C LYS A 54 19.08 11.27 12.61
N LYS A 55 17.88 11.86 12.68
CA LYS A 55 16.79 11.67 11.71
C LYS A 55 17.19 12.07 10.28
N GLN A 56 17.78 13.25 10.10
CA GLN A 56 18.26 13.71 8.79
C GLN A 56 19.40 12.84 8.23
N LEU A 57 20.29 12.35 9.09
CA LEU A 57 21.35 11.42 8.71
C LEU A 57 20.78 10.06 8.29
N ARG A 58 19.85 9.50 9.08
CA ARG A 58 19.16 8.23 8.81
C ARG A 58 18.42 8.29 7.48
N ALA A 59 17.66 9.35 7.22
CA ALA A 59 16.93 9.55 5.96
C ALA A 59 17.87 9.58 4.74
N ARG A 60 18.99 10.32 4.85
CA ARG A 60 19.97 10.45 3.77
C ARG A 60 20.67 9.12 3.47
N LEU A 61 21.00 8.38 4.52
CA LEU A 61 21.67 7.08 4.43
C LEU A 61 20.70 6.02 3.88
N ARG A 62 19.46 5.99 4.37
CA ARG A 62 18.36 5.19 3.81
C ARG A 62 18.20 5.40 2.31
N ARG A 63 18.04 6.66 1.89
CA ARG A 63 17.83 7.01 0.47
C ARG A 63 18.93 6.48 -0.43
N TYR A 64 20.19 6.58 0.00
CA TYR A 64 21.32 6.08 -0.77
C TYR A 64 21.40 4.55 -0.75
N TYR A 65 21.50 3.94 0.44
CA TYR A 65 21.72 2.49 0.57
C TYR A 65 20.52 1.65 0.12
N ARG A 66 19.27 2.09 0.30
CA ARG A 66 18.10 1.36 -0.23
C ARG A 66 18.05 1.39 -1.76
N LYS A 67 18.43 2.51 -2.39
CA LYS A 67 18.55 2.61 -3.86
C LYS A 67 19.61 1.65 -4.38
N GLU A 68 20.80 1.67 -3.78
CA GLU A 68 21.90 0.77 -4.17
C GLU A 68 21.53 -0.70 -3.92
N PHE A 69 20.83 -1.01 -2.81
CA PHE A 69 20.36 -2.37 -2.50
C PHE A 69 19.30 -2.86 -3.48
N SER A 70 18.38 -1.98 -3.91
CA SER A 70 17.43 -2.31 -4.97
C SER A 70 18.13 -2.63 -6.29
N LEU A 71 19.18 -1.88 -6.66
CA LEU A 71 19.97 -2.16 -7.87
C LEU A 71 20.75 -3.47 -7.74
N TYR A 72 21.42 -3.67 -6.60
CA TYR A 72 22.13 -4.90 -6.27
C TYR A 72 21.25 -6.15 -6.40
N ARG A 73 20.05 -6.15 -5.80
CA ARG A 73 19.10 -7.27 -5.94
C ARG A 73 18.71 -7.51 -7.40
N MET A 74 18.50 -6.44 -8.18
CA MET A 74 18.20 -6.57 -9.62
C MET A 74 19.34 -7.23 -10.41
N PHE A 75 20.60 -6.99 -10.04
CA PHE A 75 21.77 -7.52 -10.75
C PHE A 75 22.25 -8.89 -10.25
N HIS A 76 21.99 -9.27 -8.99
CA HIS A 76 22.58 -10.47 -8.37
C HIS A 76 21.57 -11.55 -7.96
N GLU A 77 20.31 -11.21 -7.66
CA GLU A 77 19.24 -12.22 -7.47
C GLU A 77 18.59 -12.63 -8.81
N GLY A 78 19.17 -12.19 -9.93
CA GLY A 78 18.67 -12.39 -11.28
C GLY A 78 18.72 -13.82 -11.81
N GLU A 79 19.21 -14.81 -11.06
CA GLU A 79 19.10 -16.24 -11.45
C GLU A 79 17.86 -16.92 -10.88
N SER A 80 17.28 -16.41 -9.78
CA SER A 80 16.08 -16.95 -9.14
C SER A 80 14.81 -16.12 -9.38
N MET A 81 14.92 -14.91 -9.96
CA MET A 81 13.76 -14.14 -10.42
C MET A 81 13.44 -14.46 -11.88
N PRO A 82 12.16 -14.63 -12.27
CA PRO A 82 11.80 -14.90 -13.65
C PRO A 82 12.25 -13.73 -14.53
N ARG A 83 13.34 -13.92 -15.28
CA ARG A 83 13.74 -13.03 -16.37
C ARG A 83 12.58 -13.09 -17.38
N PHE A 84 11.84 -11.98 -17.48
CA PHE A 84 10.55 -11.82 -18.16
C PHE A 84 9.28 -12.25 -17.36
N GLY A 85 9.14 -11.83 -16.09
CA GLY A 85 7.94 -12.09 -15.26
C GLY A 85 7.46 -10.92 -14.40
N ASN A 86 6.27 -11.08 -13.80
CA ASN A 86 5.52 -10.14 -12.95
C ASN A 86 6.39 -9.09 -12.20
N LYS A 87 6.27 -7.80 -12.55
CA LYS A 87 7.06 -6.72 -11.93
C LYS A 87 6.71 -6.48 -10.46
N THR A 88 5.47 -6.78 -10.06
CA THR A 88 5.01 -6.64 -8.68
C THR A 88 5.79 -7.53 -7.72
N ALA A 89 6.21 -8.73 -8.16
CA ALA A 89 6.98 -9.70 -7.38
C ALA A 89 8.33 -9.16 -6.86
N ARG A 90 8.84 -8.09 -7.48
CA ARG A 90 10.07 -7.40 -7.01
C ARG A 90 9.88 -6.71 -5.67
N HIS A 91 8.64 -6.39 -5.30
CA HIS A 91 8.31 -5.56 -4.14
C HIS A 91 7.47 -6.30 -3.12
N PHE A 92 6.55 -7.15 -3.57
CA PHE A 92 5.60 -7.85 -2.71
C PHE A 92 5.59 -9.34 -3.03
N ASP A 93 5.45 -10.13 -1.97
CA ASP A 93 5.24 -11.57 -2.03
C ASP A 93 3.73 -11.86 -2.00
N PHE A 94 2.97 -11.05 -1.27
CA PHE A 94 1.52 -11.11 -1.19
C PHE A 94 0.84 -9.75 -1.41
N LEU A 95 -0.39 -9.79 -1.92
CA LEU A 95 -1.31 -8.65 -1.89
C LEU A 95 -2.55 -9.04 -1.10
N VAL A 96 -3.14 -8.08 -0.38
CA VAL A 96 -4.37 -8.28 0.38
C VAL A 96 -5.42 -7.29 -0.15
N ALA A 97 -6.35 -7.78 -0.95
CA ALA A 97 -7.45 -6.96 -1.46
C ALA A 97 -8.54 -6.77 -0.38
N ILE A 98 -8.96 -5.54 -0.15
CA ILE A 98 -9.92 -5.13 0.89
C ILE A 98 -10.98 -4.23 0.26
N ASP A 99 -12.23 -4.41 0.68
CA ASP A 99 -13.37 -3.57 0.33
C ASP A 99 -14.36 -3.55 1.52
N PHE A 100 -14.39 -2.47 2.30
CA PHE A 100 -15.22 -2.40 3.50
C PHE A 100 -16.65 -2.00 3.17
N GLU A 101 -17.62 -2.73 3.71
CA GLU A 101 -18.98 -2.21 3.81
C GLU A 101 -19.14 -1.46 5.13
N CYS A 102 -19.85 -0.33 5.07
CA CYS A 102 -20.07 0.54 6.22
C CYS A 102 -21.56 0.87 6.39
N THR A 103 -21.95 1.20 7.62
CA THR A 103 -23.24 1.86 7.86
C THR A 103 -23.38 3.09 6.97
N CYS A 104 -24.55 3.26 6.35
CA CYS A 104 -24.79 4.37 5.43
C CYS A 104 -26.27 4.77 5.39
N VAL A 105 -26.52 5.95 4.84
CA VAL A 105 -27.86 6.50 4.57
C VAL A 105 -27.81 7.20 3.21
N GLU A 106 -28.95 7.32 2.53
CA GLU A 106 -29.00 7.68 1.11
C GLU A 106 -28.42 9.09 0.78
N VAL A 107 -28.55 10.08 1.68
CA VAL A 107 -28.32 11.50 1.31
C VAL A 107 -27.35 12.25 2.24
N ILE A 108 -26.84 11.63 3.31
CA ILE A 108 -26.01 12.33 4.31
C ILE A 108 -24.53 12.08 4.06
N TYR A 109 -23.83 13.06 3.48
CA TYR A 109 -22.37 13.00 3.28
C TYR A 109 -21.58 13.10 4.59
N ASP A 110 -22.13 13.79 5.61
CA ASP A 110 -21.53 13.88 6.94
C ASP A 110 -22.07 12.81 7.91
N TYR A 111 -22.15 11.57 7.45
CA TYR A 111 -22.66 10.46 8.23
C TYR A 111 -21.52 9.74 8.97
N PRO A 112 -21.62 9.46 10.28
CA PRO A 112 -20.59 8.75 11.02
C PRO A 112 -20.57 7.26 10.67
N HIS A 113 -20.02 6.94 9.50
CA HIS A 113 -19.88 5.58 8.98
C HIS A 113 -19.10 4.69 9.95
N GLU A 114 -19.60 3.47 10.16
CA GLU A 114 -18.94 2.39 10.90
C GLU A 114 -18.80 1.19 9.99
N ILE A 115 -17.64 0.53 10.02
CA ILE A 115 -17.42 -0.71 9.27
C ILE A 115 -18.37 -1.78 9.80
N ILE A 116 -19.11 -2.45 8.90
CA ILE A 116 -20.05 -3.55 9.20
C ILE A 116 -19.68 -4.86 8.48
N GLU A 117 -18.79 -4.80 7.49
CA GLU A 117 -18.15 -5.97 6.88
C GLU A 117 -16.65 -5.71 6.70
N PHE A 118 -15.82 -6.64 7.16
CA PHE A 118 -14.36 -6.62 7.05
C PHE A 118 -13.90 -7.84 6.24
N PRO A 119 -13.86 -7.75 4.90
CA PRO A 119 -13.32 -8.79 4.04
C PRO A 119 -11.85 -8.55 3.70
N SER A 120 -11.12 -9.62 3.42
CA SER A 120 -9.75 -9.57 2.93
C SER A 120 -9.45 -10.78 2.06
N VAL A 121 -8.90 -10.57 0.87
CA VAL A 121 -8.56 -11.63 -0.09
C VAL A 121 -7.06 -11.65 -0.32
N LEU A 122 -6.42 -12.77 0.04
CA LEU A 122 -4.98 -12.94 -0.08
C LEU A 122 -4.60 -13.45 -1.48
N ILE A 123 -3.64 -12.77 -2.10
CA ILE A 123 -3.14 -13.07 -3.44
C ILE A 123 -1.65 -13.37 -3.31
N ASP A 124 -1.25 -14.57 -3.73
CA ASP A 124 0.17 -14.90 -3.93
C ASP A 124 0.63 -14.25 -5.24
N VAL A 125 1.59 -13.32 -5.14
CA VAL A 125 2.08 -12.51 -6.27
C VAL A 125 2.92 -13.36 -7.23
N HIS A 126 3.64 -14.35 -6.72
CA HIS A 126 4.50 -15.22 -7.52
C HIS A 126 3.66 -16.20 -8.33
N GLN A 127 2.62 -16.76 -7.72
CA GLN A 127 1.70 -17.71 -8.34
C GLN A 127 0.54 -17.02 -9.08
N MET A 128 0.35 -15.72 -8.87
CA MET A 128 -0.75 -14.91 -9.42
C MET A 128 -2.12 -15.55 -9.17
N LYS A 129 -2.35 -16.02 -7.94
CA LYS A 129 -3.58 -16.71 -7.56
C LYS A 129 -4.08 -16.24 -6.20
N ILE A 130 -5.40 -16.29 -6.03
CA ILE A 130 -6.01 -16.15 -4.71
C ILE A 130 -5.67 -17.41 -3.91
N VAL A 131 -5.14 -17.24 -2.70
CA VAL A 131 -4.69 -18.35 -1.84
C VAL A 131 -5.50 -18.50 -0.57
N ASP A 132 -6.13 -17.43 -0.08
CA ASP A 132 -7.00 -17.48 1.09
C ASP A 132 -7.92 -16.27 1.17
N THR A 133 -8.94 -16.35 2.03
CA THR A 133 -9.89 -15.27 2.30
C THR A 133 -10.23 -15.18 3.77
N PHE A 134 -10.27 -13.96 4.30
CA PHE A 134 -10.85 -13.63 5.59
C PHE A 134 -12.13 -12.83 5.40
N ARG A 135 -13.13 -13.08 6.24
CA ARG A 135 -14.36 -12.30 6.29
C ARG A 135 -14.89 -12.31 7.71
N SER A 136 -15.21 -11.13 8.24
CA SER A 136 -16.04 -10.98 9.43
C SER A 136 -17.05 -9.87 9.21
N PHE A 137 -18.25 -10.03 9.76
CA PHE A 137 -19.12 -8.90 10.01
C PHE A 137 -18.66 -8.17 11.28
N VAL A 138 -19.05 -6.91 11.41
CA VAL A 138 -18.70 -6.05 12.53
C VAL A 138 -19.97 -5.45 13.10
N ARG A 139 -20.11 -5.46 14.42
CA ARG A 139 -21.23 -4.80 15.10
C ARG A 139 -20.93 -3.31 15.26
N PRO A 140 -21.74 -2.40 14.66
CA PRO A 140 -21.61 -0.97 14.88
C PRO A 140 -22.11 -0.59 16.28
N GLU A 141 -21.42 0.34 16.94
CA GLU A 141 -21.71 0.79 18.30
C GLU A 141 -22.31 2.21 18.33
N LYS A 142 -21.97 3.06 17.35
CA LYS A 142 -22.48 4.43 17.25
C LYS A 142 -23.88 4.47 16.62
N ASN A 143 -24.10 3.70 15.56
CA ASN A 143 -25.37 3.57 14.84
C ASN A 143 -25.73 2.07 14.75
N PRO A 144 -26.16 1.44 15.86
CA PRO A 144 -26.37 -0.02 15.91
C PRO A 144 -27.52 -0.50 15.02
N ILE A 145 -28.48 0.37 14.69
CA ILE A 145 -29.62 0.04 13.82
C ILE A 145 -29.29 0.48 12.39
N LEU A 146 -29.23 -0.50 11.49
CA LEU A 146 -28.98 -0.27 10.07
C LEU A 146 -30.17 0.40 9.41
N ASP A 147 -29.89 1.41 8.59
CA ASP A 147 -30.89 2.03 7.75
C ASP A 147 -31.41 1.03 6.69
N PRO A 148 -32.70 1.04 6.32
CA PRO A 148 -33.22 0.19 5.25
C PRO A 148 -32.44 0.30 3.93
N PHE A 149 -31.99 1.50 3.57
CA PHE A 149 -31.14 1.71 2.40
C PHE A 149 -29.81 0.97 2.52
N CYS A 150 -29.18 0.99 3.70
CA CYS A 150 -27.93 0.28 3.96
C CYS A 150 -28.12 -1.24 3.82
N ILE A 151 -29.22 -1.78 4.35
CA ILE A 151 -29.56 -3.20 4.23
C ILE A 151 -29.81 -3.56 2.76
N GLU A 152 -30.57 -2.76 2.01
CA GLU A 152 -30.84 -3.01 0.59
C GLU A 152 -29.55 -2.95 -0.25
N LEU A 153 -28.72 -1.94 -0.01
CA LEU A 153 -27.46 -1.73 -0.71
C LEU A 153 -26.50 -2.88 -0.42
N THR A 154 -26.18 -3.14 0.85
CA THR A 154 -25.13 -4.09 1.24
C THR A 154 -25.59 -5.55 1.31
N GLY A 155 -26.91 -5.78 1.44
CA GLY A 155 -27.46 -7.10 1.68
C GLY A 155 -27.20 -7.65 3.09
N ILE A 156 -26.62 -6.85 3.99
CA ILE A 156 -26.31 -7.24 5.36
C ILE A 156 -27.56 -7.01 6.22
N SER A 157 -28.02 -8.05 6.91
CA SER A 157 -29.20 -7.96 7.77
C SER A 157 -28.87 -7.38 9.14
N GLN A 158 -29.87 -6.79 9.81
CA GLN A 158 -29.74 -6.34 11.19
C GLN A 158 -29.27 -7.48 12.12
N SER A 159 -29.87 -8.66 12.01
CA SER A 159 -29.50 -9.82 12.82
C SER A 159 -28.04 -10.26 12.63
N THR A 160 -27.47 -10.00 11.45
CA THR A 160 -26.07 -10.28 11.14
C THR A 160 -25.14 -9.38 11.93
N VAL A 161 -25.40 -8.07 11.94
CA VAL A 161 -24.56 -7.11 12.71
C VAL A 161 -24.81 -7.22 14.21
N ASP A 162 -26.03 -7.53 14.66
CA ASP A 162 -26.34 -7.73 16.08
C ASP A 162 -25.51 -8.87 16.70
N SER A 163 -25.33 -9.95 15.93
CA SER A 163 -24.61 -11.14 16.33
C SER A 163 -23.09 -11.04 16.11
N ALA A 164 -22.62 -9.97 15.47
CA ALA A 164 -21.23 -9.80 15.10
C ALA A 164 -20.37 -9.33 16.30
N PRO A 165 -19.06 -9.64 16.29
CA PRO A 165 -18.09 -9.02 17.20
C PRO A 165 -17.91 -7.52 16.90
N VAL A 166 -17.44 -6.77 17.90
CA VAL A 166 -17.11 -5.35 17.72
C VAL A 166 -15.81 -5.20 16.91
N PHE A 167 -15.57 -4.00 16.36
CA PHE A 167 -14.46 -3.76 15.45
C PHE A 167 -13.09 -4.17 15.99
N LYS A 168 -12.80 -3.90 17.27
CA LYS A 168 -11.51 -4.29 17.90
C LYS A 168 -11.26 -5.79 17.83
N ASP A 169 -12.27 -6.59 18.10
CA ASP A 169 -12.18 -8.05 18.07
C ASP A 169 -12.01 -8.56 16.65
N VAL A 170 -12.75 -7.98 15.69
CA VAL A 170 -12.58 -8.29 14.27
C VAL A 170 -11.18 -7.95 13.79
N TYR A 171 -10.66 -6.78 14.17
CA TYR A 171 -9.32 -6.39 13.80
C TYR A 171 -8.27 -7.34 14.39
N ARG A 172 -8.43 -7.78 15.65
CA ARG A 172 -7.57 -8.82 16.25
C ARG A 172 -7.62 -10.13 15.46
N LEU A 173 -8.81 -10.63 15.12
CA LEU A 173 -8.98 -11.84 14.30
C LEU A 173 -8.34 -11.71 12.92
N PHE A 174 -8.45 -10.53 12.30
CA PHE A 174 -7.78 -10.21 11.06
C PHE A 174 -6.24 -10.25 11.20
N ARG A 175 -5.68 -9.71 12.29
CA ARG A 175 -4.24 -9.81 12.57
C ARG A 175 -3.79 -11.25 12.78
N GLU A 176 -4.58 -12.06 13.48
CA GLU A 176 -4.29 -13.48 13.67
C GLU A 176 -4.28 -14.23 12.33
N TRP A 177 -5.26 -13.96 11.46
CA TRP A 177 -5.29 -14.50 10.09
C TRP A 177 -4.10 -14.05 9.24
N MET A 178 -3.69 -12.78 9.34
CA MET A 178 -2.48 -12.31 8.65
C MET A 178 -1.22 -13.05 9.14
N ALA A 179 -1.11 -13.30 10.44
CA ALA A 179 0.00 -14.02 11.04
C ALA A 179 0.07 -15.49 10.60
N THR A 180 -1.05 -16.16 10.32
CA THR A 180 -1.03 -17.55 9.79
C THR A 180 -0.36 -17.65 8.41
N HIS A 181 -0.22 -16.52 7.70
CA HIS A 181 0.47 -16.40 6.42
C HIS A 181 1.83 -15.70 6.51
N ASN A 182 2.34 -15.48 7.73
CA ASN A 182 3.58 -14.74 8.04
C ASN A 182 3.58 -13.28 7.54
N LEU A 183 2.40 -12.68 7.29
CA LEU A 183 2.30 -11.31 6.82
C LEU A 183 2.66 -10.34 7.94
N GLY A 184 3.71 -9.53 7.73
CA GLY A 184 4.25 -8.62 8.74
C GLY A 184 5.55 -9.09 9.37
N ASP A 185 6.00 -10.32 9.10
CA ASP A 185 7.33 -10.80 9.51
C ASP A 185 8.43 -10.24 8.59
N SER A 186 9.66 -10.13 9.11
CA SER A 186 10.81 -9.49 8.44
C SER A 186 11.25 -10.11 7.10
N GLY A 187 10.61 -11.19 6.65
CA GLY A 187 10.87 -11.88 5.39
C GLY A 187 9.68 -11.95 4.42
N CYS A 188 8.50 -11.45 4.79
CA CYS A 188 7.29 -11.57 3.98
C CYS A 188 6.71 -10.19 3.66
N ARG A 189 6.84 -9.75 2.40
CA ARG A 189 6.44 -8.41 1.98
C ARG A 189 5.01 -8.45 1.45
N PHE A 190 4.18 -7.52 1.90
CA PHE A 190 2.81 -7.42 1.44
C PHE A 190 2.36 -5.97 1.24
N ALA A 191 1.24 -5.80 0.55
CA ALA A 191 0.53 -4.53 0.48
C ALA A 191 -0.99 -4.74 0.45
N PHE A 192 -1.73 -3.80 1.02
CA PHE A 192 -3.17 -3.72 0.85
C PHE A 192 -3.54 -3.15 -0.53
N VAL A 193 -4.65 -3.62 -1.10
CA VAL A 193 -5.17 -3.15 -2.39
C VAL A 193 -6.66 -2.84 -2.28
N THR A 194 -7.09 -1.69 -2.79
CA THR A 194 -8.48 -1.18 -2.67
C THR A 194 -8.97 -0.56 -3.98
N ASP A 195 -10.29 -0.53 -4.24
CA ASP A 195 -10.92 0.17 -5.39
C ASP A 195 -11.16 1.66 -5.10
N GLY A 196 -10.08 2.37 -4.77
CA GLY A 196 -10.13 3.79 -4.43
C GLY A 196 -9.49 4.08 -3.08
N PRO A 197 -9.50 5.33 -2.63
CA PRO A 197 -8.88 5.69 -1.36
C PRO A 197 -9.76 5.39 -0.14
N HIS A 198 -11.08 5.28 -0.29
CA HIS A 198 -12.01 5.40 0.83
C HIS A 198 -11.85 4.32 1.91
N ASP A 199 -11.59 3.06 1.54
CA ASP A 199 -11.48 1.96 2.51
C ASP A 199 -10.48 2.23 3.62
N LEU A 200 -9.23 2.53 3.26
CA LEU A 200 -8.17 2.74 4.24
C LEU A 200 -8.03 4.20 4.66
N TRP A 201 -8.19 5.15 3.73
CA TRP A 201 -8.10 6.57 4.08
C TRP A 201 -9.28 7.06 4.90
N LYS A 202 -10.52 6.72 4.53
CA LYS A 202 -11.73 7.23 5.17
C LYS A 202 -12.25 6.25 6.22
N PHE A 203 -12.71 5.07 5.80
CA PHE A 203 -13.48 4.17 6.65
C PHE A 203 -12.65 3.55 7.77
N PHE A 204 -11.52 2.93 7.46
CA PHE A 204 -10.65 2.32 8.46
C PHE A 204 -10.08 3.34 9.45
N GLN A 205 -9.57 4.47 8.93
CA GLN A 205 -9.05 5.55 9.76
C GLN A 205 -10.12 6.08 10.73
N PHE A 206 -11.32 6.35 10.21
CA PHE A 206 -12.40 6.84 11.05
C PHE A 206 -12.89 5.79 12.06
N GLN A 207 -12.98 4.53 11.65
CA GLN A 207 -13.35 3.44 12.54
C GLN A 207 -12.34 3.27 13.69
N CYS A 208 -11.04 3.43 13.43
CA CYS A 208 -10.01 3.44 14.47
C CYS A 208 -10.26 4.58 15.49
N ILE A 209 -10.64 5.77 15.03
CA ILE A 209 -10.99 6.90 15.90
C ILE A 209 -12.23 6.57 16.74
N LEU A 210 -13.31 6.09 16.12
CA LEU A 210 -14.54 5.70 16.83
C LEU A 210 -14.29 4.60 17.86
N SER A 211 -13.38 3.68 17.54
CA SER A 211 -13.02 2.56 18.40
C SER A 211 -11.95 2.93 19.43
N ASN A 212 -11.52 4.19 19.55
CA ASN A 212 -10.47 4.61 20.49
C ASN A 212 -9.16 3.81 20.33
N PHE A 213 -8.65 3.73 19.10
CA PHE A 213 -7.26 3.33 18.87
C PHE A 213 -6.35 4.53 19.18
N GLU A 214 -5.23 4.29 19.86
CA GLU A 214 -4.25 5.34 20.16
C GLU A 214 -3.61 5.89 18.88
N VAL A 215 -3.26 5.00 17.95
CA VAL A 215 -2.72 5.33 16.64
C VAL A 215 -3.31 4.43 15.57
N ILE A 216 -3.41 4.94 14.34
CA ILE A 216 -3.77 4.13 13.18
C ILE A 216 -2.65 3.11 12.94
N PRO A 217 -2.93 1.80 12.84
CA PRO A 217 -1.93 0.79 12.52
C PRO A 217 -1.07 1.16 11.31
N HIS A 218 0.25 1.04 11.44
CA HIS A 218 1.22 1.60 10.49
C HIS A 218 1.04 1.04 9.07
N ASP A 219 0.92 -0.28 8.94
CA ASP A 219 0.71 -0.97 7.67
C ASP A 219 -0.61 -0.57 6.97
N CYS A 220 -1.66 -0.27 7.73
CA CYS A 220 -2.92 0.26 7.19
C CYS A 220 -2.85 1.72 6.71
N ARG A 221 -1.68 2.39 6.82
CA ARG A 221 -1.44 3.73 6.27
C ARG A 221 -0.95 3.71 4.81
N PHE A 222 -0.74 2.52 4.25
CA PHE A 222 -0.20 2.33 2.90
C PHE A 222 -1.10 1.38 2.11
N PHE A 223 -1.39 1.74 0.87
CA PHE A 223 -2.22 0.90 0.01
C PHE A 223 -2.09 1.22 -1.48
N ILE A 224 -2.30 0.19 -2.27
CA ILE A 224 -2.39 0.24 -3.72
C ILE A 224 -3.82 0.57 -4.12
N ASN A 225 -4.03 1.75 -4.73
CA ASN A 225 -5.28 2.10 -5.37
C ASN A 225 -5.32 1.53 -6.79
N ILE A 226 -6.00 0.40 -6.98
CA ILE A 226 -6.00 -0.33 -8.26
C ILE A 226 -6.63 0.48 -9.38
N LYS A 227 -7.73 1.19 -9.08
CA LYS A 227 -8.47 2.05 -10.02
C LYS A 227 -7.57 3.06 -10.70
N ARG A 228 -6.72 3.69 -9.91
CA ARG A 228 -5.81 4.71 -10.40
C ARG A 228 -4.69 4.12 -11.26
N ILE A 229 -4.15 2.96 -10.89
CA ILE A 229 -3.14 2.29 -11.72
C ILE A 229 -3.76 1.91 -13.06
N PHE A 230 -4.97 1.38 -13.05
CA PHE A 230 -5.72 1.09 -14.27
C PHE A 230 -5.88 2.34 -15.15
N GLU A 231 -6.36 3.45 -14.57
CA GLU A 231 -6.51 4.73 -15.30
C GLU A 231 -5.21 5.25 -15.92
N GLN A 232 -4.08 5.05 -15.25
CA GLN A 232 -2.78 5.55 -15.68
C GLN A 232 -2.06 4.64 -16.68
N ARG A 233 -2.29 3.32 -16.61
CA ARG A 233 -1.48 2.31 -17.30
C ARG A 233 -2.26 1.53 -18.35
N VAL A 234 -3.58 1.55 -18.27
CA VAL A 234 -4.48 0.79 -19.15
C VAL A 234 -5.34 1.76 -19.96
N MET A 235 -6.32 2.40 -19.33
CA MET A 235 -7.21 3.35 -19.99
C MET A 235 -7.99 4.21 -19.00
N LYS A 236 -8.46 5.37 -19.44
CA LYS A 236 -9.43 6.16 -18.67
C LYS A 236 -10.73 5.38 -18.49
N LEU A 237 -11.28 5.42 -17.27
CA LEU A 237 -12.57 4.78 -16.99
C LEU A 237 -13.72 5.52 -17.65
N VAL A 238 -14.62 4.74 -18.25
CA VAL A 238 -15.88 5.24 -18.80
C VAL A 238 -16.79 5.65 -17.64
N LYS A 239 -17.42 6.82 -17.76
CA LYS A 239 -18.40 7.35 -16.80
C LYS A 239 -19.76 7.45 -17.46
N GLY A 240 -20.83 7.34 -16.67
CA GLY A 240 -22.21 7.57 -17.14
C GLY A 240 -22.82 6.42 -17.95
N ASN A 241 -22.20 5.24 -17.96
CA ASN A 241 -22.73 4.04 -18.64
C ASN A 241 -23.51 3.10 -17.70
N GLY A 242 -23.82 3.53 -16.47
CA GLY A 242 -24.50 2.72 -15.46
C GLY A 242 -23.66 1.60 -14.83
N GLN A 243 -22.37 1.51 -15.14
CA GLN A 243 -21.44 0.54 -14.55
C GLN A 243 -20.53 1.20 -13.51
N SER A 244 -20.21 0.47 -12.43
CA SER A 244 -19.22 0.93 -11.46
C SER A 244 -17.80 0.92 -12.03
N GLY A 245 -16.85 1.51 -11.30
CA GLY A 245 -15.43 1.54 -11.69
C GLY A 245 -14.87 0.13 -11.89
N ILE A 246 -15.05 -0.74 -10.89
CA ILE A 246 -14.63 -2.14 -10.95
C ILE A 246 -15.26 -2.91 -12.11
N GLN A 247 -16.55 -2.69 -12.42
CA GLN A 247 -17.21 -3.34 -13.55
C GLN A 247 -16.61 -2.93 -14.90
N ASN A 248 -16.29 -1.65 -15.07
CA ASN A 248 -15.63 -1.15 -16.27
C ASN A 248 -14.23 -1.79 -16.44
N MET A 249 -13.47 -1.87 -15.34
CA MET A 249 -12.15 -2.53 -15.34
C MET A 249 -12.24 -4.02 -15.68
N LEU A 250 -13.21 -4.73 -15.10
CA LEU A 250 -13.43 -6.16 -15.38
C LEU A 250 -13.82 -6.39 -16.84
N SER A 251 -14.73 -5.55 -17.36
CA SER A 251 -15.23 -5.67 -18.73
C SER A 251 -14.11 -5.48 -19.76
N HIS A 252 -13.14 -4.58 -19.49
CA HIS A 252 -11.95 -4.43 -20.32
C HIS A 252 -11.17 -5.75 -20.46
N TYR A 253 -11.07 -6.51 -19.38
CA TYR A 253 -10.42 -7.83 -19.35
C TYR A 253 -11.32 -8.98 -19.84
N GLY A 254 -12.49 -8.69 -20.42
CA GLY A 254 -13.47 -9.70 -20.80
C GLY A 254 -14.05 -10.47 -19.61
N LEU A 255 -13.97 -9.91 -18.40
CA LEU A 255 -14.48 -10.52 -17.18
C LEU A 255 -15.82 -9.92 -16.80
N SER A 256 -16.72 -10.77 -16.31
CA SER A 256 -17.92 -10.33 -15.58
C SER A 256 -17.63 -10.22 -14.09
N PHE A 257 -18.39 -9.35 -13.41
CA PHE A 257 -18.45 -9.30 -11.95
C PHE A 257 -18.94 -10.63 -11.41
N LYS A 258 -18.24 -11.18 -10.40
CA LYS A 258 -18.64 -12.40 -9.70
C LYS A 258 -19.27 -12.06 -8.36
N GLY A 259 -20.40 -12.67 -8.04
CA GLY A 259 -21.10 -12.44 -6.78
C GLY A 259 -22.06 -11.24 -6.82
N ARG A 260 -22.39 -10.73 -5.64
CA ARG A 260 -23.31 -9.60 -5.43
C ARG A 260 -22.49 -8.31 -5.24
N LYS A 261 -22.87 -7.23 -5.95
CA LYS A 261 -22.27 -5.91 -5.73
C LYS A 261 -22.62 -5.39 -4.34
N HIS A 262 -21.72 -4.62 -3.73
CA HIS A 262 -21.86 -4.14 -2.36
C HIS A 262 -21.94 -5.30 -1.36
N CYS A 263 -21.32 -6.43 -1.70
CA CYS A 263 -20.96 -7.44 -0.72
C CYS A 263 -19.45 -7.39 -0.66
N GLY A 264 -18.90 -6.95 0.47
CA GLY A 264 -17.49 -6.58 0.52
C GLY A 264 -16.57 -7.74 0.13
N LEU A 265 -16.89 -8.98 0.51
CA LEU A 265 -16.10 -10.14 0.07
C LEU A 265 -16.13 -10.33 -1.46
N ASP A 266 -17.29 -10.22 -2.09
CA ASP A 266 -17.42 -10.38 -3.54
C ASP A 266 -16.70 -9.24 -4.27
N ASP A 267 -16.82 -8.00 -3.79
CA ASP A 267 -16.08 -6.86 -4.33
C ASP A 267 -14.56 -7.04 -4.18
N ALA A 268 -14.07 -7.46 -3.00
CA ALA A 268 -12.66 -7.77 -2.77
C ALA A 268 -12.15 -8.92 -3.66
N ILE A 269 -12.95 -9.95 -3.91
CA ILE A 269 -12.61 -11.04 -4.87
C ILE A 269 -12.45 -10.46 -6.28
N ASN A 270 -13.32 -9.54 -6.70
CA ASN A 270 -13.22 -8.92 -8.01
C ASN A 270 -11.99 -7.98 -8.11
N ILE A 271 -11.63 -7.26 -7.04
CA ILE A 271 -10.38 -6.50 -6.96
C ILE A 271 -9.18 -7.44 -7.11
N ALA A 272 -9.20 -8.58 -6.42
CA ALA A 272 -8.12 -9.56 -6.51
C ALA A 272 -7.97 -10.15 -7.92
N ARG A 273 -9.09 -10.43 -8.60
CA ARG A 273 -9.09 -10.86 -10.01
C ARG A 273 -8.49 -9.80 -10.94
N LEU A 274 -8.78 -8.52 -10.70
CA LEU A 274 -8.16 -7.42 -11.45
C LEU A 274 -6.65 -7.31 -11.19
N CYS A 275 -6.21 -7.48 -9.93
CA CYS A 275 -4.78 -7.49 -9.60
C CYS A 275 -4.04 -8.56 -10.43
N ILE A 276 -4.59 -9.77 -10.47
CA ILE A 276 -4.04 -10.90 -11.23
C ILE A 276 -3.94 -10.54 -12.72
N LYS A 277 -5.03 -10.02 -13.33
CA LYS A 277 -5.03 -9.62 -14.74
C LYS A 277 -4.03 -8.51 -15.07
N MET A 278 -3.91 -7.50 -14.22
CA MET A 278 -2.93 -6.43 -14.42
C MET A 278 -1.49 -6.95 -14.28
N MET A 279 -1.24 -7.90 -13.37
CA MET A 279 0.08 -8.54 -13.24
C MET A 279 0.42 -9.44 -14.45
N GLU A 280 -0.55 -10.19 -14.99
CA GLU A 280 -0.42 -10.96 -16.24
C GLU A 280 -0.02 -10.05 -17.42
N ASP A 281 -0.59 -8.84 -17.49
CA ASP A 281 -0.25 -7.79 -18.45
C ASP A 281 1.10 -7.08 -18.16
N LYS A 282 1.85 -7.54 -17.15
CA LYS A 282 3.16 -6.98 -16.74
C LYS A 282 3.05 -5.52 -16.28
N ILE A 283 1.89 -5.11 -15.77
CA ILE A 283 1.67 -3.84 -15.09
C ILE A 283 2.13 -3.99 -13.64
N GLU A 284 3.03 -3.11 -13.22
CA GLU A 284 3.56 -3.08 -11.85
C GLU A 284 2.52 -2.46 -10.91
N LEU A 285 2.08 -3.22 -9.91
CA LEU A 285 1.19 -2.73 -8.86
C LEU A 285 2.06 -2.15 -7.74
N ARG A 286 1.95 -0.84 -7.48
CA ARG A 286 2.80 -0.13 -6.51
C ARG A 286 2.03 0.93 -5.72
N ASP A 287 2.58 1.23 -4.55
CA ASP A 287 1.91 1.86 -3.41
C ASP A 287 1.67 3.38 -3.53
N ARG A 288 0.79 3.89 -2.66
CA ARG A 288 0.60 5.27 -2.23
C ARG A 288 0.53 5.34 -0.70
N ARG A 289 1.10 6.41 -0.12
CA ARG A 289 1.17 6.66 1.33
C ARG A 289 0.05 7.60 1.79
N LEU A 290 -0.46 7.39 3.00
CA LEU A 290 -1.11 8.43 3.80
C LEU A 290 -0.06 9.22 4.60
N ASP A 291 -0.07 10.54 4.50
CA ASP A 291 0.90 11.42 5.17
C ASP A 291 0.24 12.67 5.76
N GLU A 292 0.91 13.30 6.71
CA GLU A 292 0.49 14.58 7.30
C GLU A 292 1.06 15.75 6.48
N LEU A 293 0.35 16.24 5.46
CA LEU A 293 0.74 17.50 4.79
C LEU A 293 -0.43 18.46 4.54
N ALA A 294 -0.06 19.74 4.50
CA ALA A 294 -0.85 20.91 4.88
C ALA A 294 -2.08 21.26 4.02
N ARG A 295 -2.97 22.03 4.67
CA ARG A 295 -4.25 22.58 4.20
C ARG A 295 -4.16 23.15 2.77
N SER A 296 -5.03 22.67 1.88
CA SER A 296 -5.46 23.46 0.72
C SER A 296 -6.92 23.86 0.92
N ASP A 297 -7.17 25.13 1.20
CA ASP A 297 -8.50 25.72 1.11
C ASP A 297 -8.89 25.82 -0.37
N ARG A 298 -9.69 24.88 -0.84
CA ARG A 298 -10.63 25.14 -1.93
C ARG A 298 -12.00 24.72 -1.42
N GLY A 299 -12.90 25.69 -1.37
CA GLY A 299 -14.25 25.50 -0.91
C GLY A 299 -15.05 24.72 -1.94
N GLU A 300 -15.58 23.56 -1.52
CA GLU A 300 -16.75 22.89 -2.12
C GLU A 300 -17.28 21.84 -1.13
N THR A 301 -18.60 21.70 -1.05
CA THR A 301 -19.37 20.84 -0.13
C THR A 301 -19.42 19.37 -0.60
N SER A 302 -18.28 18.79 -1.00
CA SER A 302 -18.22 17.36 -1.38
C SER A 302 -17.78 16.49 -0.21
N ASP A 303 -18.23 15.22 -0.19
CA ASP A 303 -17.87 14.20 0.81
C ASP A 303 -16.35 14.21 1.09
N TYR A 304 -15.54 14.23 0.04
CA TYR A 304 -14.09 14.31 0.14
C TYR A 304 -13.59 15.46 1.02
N HIS A 305 -14.10 16.68 0.84
CA HIS A 305 -13.64 17.85 1.59
C HIS A 305 -14.05 17.79 3.07
N ILE A 306 -15.22 17.22 3.37
CA ILE A 306 -15.69 17.01 4.75
C ILE A 306 -14.72 16.07 5.47
N TRP A 307 -14.47 14.89 4.90
CA TRP A 307 -13.60 13.89 5.52
C TRP A 307 -12.13 14.30 5.51
N HIS A 308 -11.68 15.00 4.48
CA HIS A 308 -10.35 15.60 4.46
C HIS A 308 -10.15 16.61 5.59
N ARG A 309 -11.18 17.31 6.08
CA ARG A 309 -11.05 18.18 7.26
C ARG A 309 -11.07 17.40 8.57
N LYS A 310 -11.89 16.35 8.67
CA LYS A 310 -12.12 15.59 9.91
C LYS A 310 -11.01 14.59 10.25
N LEU A 311 -10.40 13.97 9.24
CA LEU A 311 -9.45 12.87 9.45
C LEU A 311 -8.03 13.38 9.68
N PRO A 312 -7.25 12.85 10.62
CA PRO A 312 -5.89 13.31 10.87
C PRO A 312 -4.93 13.07 9.69
N LEU A 313 -4.91 11.87 9.12
CA LEU A 313 -4.02 11.47 8.02
C LEU A 313 -4.61 11.87 6.65
N LYS A 314 -3.77 12.43 5.77
CA LYS A 314 -4.16 12.88 4.42
C LYS A 314 -3.60 11.95 3.34
N LEU A 315 -4.20 11.97 2.16
CA LEU A 315 -3.70 11.24 1.00
C LEU A 315 -2.45 11.92 0.42
N ARG A 316 -1.33 11.18 0.30
CA ARG A 316 -0.12 11.64 -0.37
C ARG A 316 0.23 10.76 -1.57
N HIS A 317 0.77 11.37 -2.62
CA HIS A 317 1.33 10.63 -3.74
C HIS A 317 2.75 10.14 -3.39
N VAL A 318 3.01 8.83 -3.56
CA VAL A 318 4.36 8.26 -3.49
C VAL A 318 4.95 8.22 -4.89
N THR A 319 6.08 8.89 -5.07
CA THR A 319 6.82 8.88 -6.33
C THR A 319 7.48 7.51 -6.55
N ARG A 320 7.91 7.24 -7.79
CA ARG A 320 8.63 5.99 -8.09
C ARG A 320 9.91 5.89 -7.26
N ASP A 321 10.64 6.98 -7.11
CA ASP A 321 11.92 6.97 -6.38
C ASP A 321 11.70 6.69 -4.89
N GLU A 322 10.69 7.32 -4.27
CA GLU A 322 10.32 7.05 -2.86
C GLU A 322 9.84 5.61 -2.64
N PHE A 323 9.12 5.03 -3.61
CA PHE A 323 8.70 3.63 -3.55
C PHE A 323 9.90 2.68 -3.61
N LEU A 324 10.81 2.90 -4.57
CA LEU A 324 12.01 2.07 -4.73
C LEU A 324 12.99 2.22 -3.56
N SER A 325 13.07 3.41 -2.95
CA SER A 325 13.87 3.66 -1.77
C SER A 325 13.14 3.31 -0.47
N GLU A 326 11.92 2.77 -0.52
CA GLU A 326 11.04 2.51 0.63
C GLU A 326 10.92 3.70 1.62
N GLU A 327 11.24 4.91 1.17
CA GLU A 327 11.19 6.15 1.97
C GLU A 327 9.75 6.45 2.38
N TYR A 328 8.79 5.96 1.59
CA TYR A 328 7.38 6.07 1.93
C TYR A 328 7.03 5.33 3.24
N LEU A 329 7.74 4.25 3.62
CA LEU A 329 7.49 3.52 4.87
C LEU A 329 7.97 4.28 6.13
N ASP A 330 8.63 5.43 5.98
CA ASP A 330 9.19 6.16 7.11
C ASP A 330 8.10 7.02 7.79
N CYS A 331 7.72 6.64 9.02
CA CYS A 331 6.68 7.31 9.82
C CYS A 331 7.30 8.08 11.00
N ASP A 332 7.33 9.41 10.90
CA ASP A 332 7.86 10.28 11.95
C ASP A 332 7.13 10.12 13.28
N SER A 333 5.81 9.98 13.28
CA SER A 333 4.99 9.77 14.48
C SER A 333 5.13 8.38 15.11
N CYS A 334 5.74 7.43 14.41
CA CYS A 334 5.99 6.08 14.89
C CYS A 334 7.38 5.97 15.53
N ASP A 335 8.34 6.80 15.08
CA ASP A 335 9.69 6.86 15.67
C ASP A 335 9.70 7.60 17.04
N ASP A 336 8.67 8.41 17.34
CA ASP A 336 8.55 9.17 18.61
C ASP A 336 7.95 8.35 19.78
N LEU A 337 7.48 7.12 19.55
CA LEU A 337 6.94 6.23 20.59
C LEU A 337 7.99 5.33 21.25
N ASP A 338 9.21 5.32 20.70
CA ASP A 338 10.37 4.55 21.18
C ASP A 338 11.34 5.40 22.03
N GLU A 339 11.02 6.67 22.32
CA GLU A 339 11.71 7.55 23.30
C GLU A 339 10.87 7.72 24.58
#